data_AF-A0A1U9NNJ2-F1
#
_entry.id   AF-A0A1U9NNJ2-F1
#
_cell.length_a   1.000
_cell.length_b   1.000
_cell.length_c   1.000
_cell.angle_alpha   90.00
_cell.angle_beta   90.00
_cell.angle_gamma   90.00
#
_symmetry.space_group_name_H-M   'P 1'
#
loop_
_entity.id
_entity.type
_entity.pdbx_description
1 polymer ?
#
loop_
_entity_poly.entity_id
_entity_poly.type
_entity_poly.pdbx_seq_one_letter_code
_entity_poly.pdbx_strand_id
1 'polypeptide(L)'
;MVSKDGDSLGDGSLNANFVRYVLAAETLYPDILDPVERLNLAANTTRPVWVTMEVPRDAKPGHYSGKVAVKAAGNVRLDFTFKLEVLPLTLPAPKDWKFHLDLWQNPFAVARWHRVEPWSDEHFRLMEPYWRMLAEAGQKCLTVSLFHHPWGAQVYDGFEEMVTWTRKSDGTWEYDFSILDKYVAFAERVGLDDQINCYSMIPWTNSFRYIDAKSGDWKDVGAIAGNPAYEEIWGPFLKALEQHSKEKGWGGRLTIAIDERGEKQVLAATGILKKYAPSIQLSSASNHPPSDFTINDWSSTFGTSVDPNMVQERNSRGLKTTFYVCCNPTRPNTFTFSPPAESAWMGLYAAAQNRSGFLRWAYNSWNENPFYDTKYWPQVWAAGDCFMIYPGPRSSIRFERLREGIQDYEKIYILRKLAAKQLNDPRVKKAVKELDAALAVIDHQSVTNNTAASVQVKDVNVSILQLSRLVICPSSLVQSL
;
A
#
# COMPACT_ATOMS: atom_id res chain seq x y z
N MET A 1 1.94 27.56 -11.62
CA MET A 1 0.87 27.83 -12.63
C MET A 1 0.02 28.99 -12.14
N VAL A 2 -0.58 29.78 -13.03
CA VAL A 2 -1.34 30.98 -12.65
C VAL A 2 -2.75 30.95 -13.24
N SER A 3 -3.75 31.36 -12.47
CA SER A 3 -5.15 31.51 -12.90
C SER A 3 -5.35 32.80 -13.72
N LYS A 4 -6.52 32.98 -14.33
CA LYS A 4 -6.87 34.26 -14.97
C LYS A 4 -7.00 35.40 -13.97
N ASP A 5 -7.33 35.09 -12.72
CA ASP A 5 -7.58 36.05 -11.65
C ASP A 5 -6.32 36.37 -10.83
N GLY A 6 -5.16 35.80 -11.22
CA GLY A 6 -3.86 36.05 -10.60
C GLY A 6 -3.48 35.08 -9.48
N ASP A 7 -4.33 34.12 -9.14
CA ASP A 7 -4.01 33.08 -8.16
C ASP A 7 -2.89 32.17 -8.69
N SER A 8 -1.94 31.82 -7.82
CA SER A 8 -0.84 30.92 -8.15
C SER A 8 -0.95 29.64 -7.36
N LEU A 9 -0.68 28.50 -8.01
CA LEU A 9 -0.49 27.22 -7.31
C LEU A 9 0.90 27.13 -6.65
N GLY A 10 1.79 28.11 -6.87
CA GLY A 10 3.18 28.07 -6.41
C GLY A 10 4.12 27.36 -7.40
N ASP A 11 5.42 27.59 -7.22
CA ASP A 11 6.48 27.09 -8.10
C ASP A 11 6.80 25.60 -7.85
N GLY A 12 6.51 25.08 -6.65
CA GLY A 12 6.73 23.67 -6.26
C GLY A 12 5.61 22.71 -6.66
N SER A 13 4.50 23.20 -7.20
CA SER A 13 3.34 22.36 -7.56
C SER A 13 3.51 21.56 -8.85
N LEU A 14 4.60 21.77 -9.60
CA LEU A 14 4.88 21.02 -10.81
C LEU A 14 6.26 20.40 -10.70
N ASN A 15 6.33 19.07 -10.74
CA ASN A 15 7.57 18.32 -10.79
C ASN A 15 7.66 17.53 -12.10
N ALA A 16 8.85 17.43 -12.66
CA ALA A 16 9.11 16.66 -13.88
C ALA A 16 10.28 15.71 -13.65
N ASN A 17 10.07 14.41 -13.91
CA ASN A 17 11.08 13.37 -13.75
C ASN A 17 11.29 12.68 -15.11
N PHE A 18 12.53 12.35 -15.44
CA PHE A 18 12.75 11.45 -16.56
C PHE A 18 12.27 10.06 -16.20
N VAL A 19 11.61 9.38 -17.14
CA VAL A 19 11.24 7.98 -16.93
C VAL A 19 12.42 7.10 -17.33
N ARG A 20 13.04 6.46 -16.35
CA ARG A 20 14.12 5.51 -16.57
C ARG A 20 13.60 4.12 -16.96
N TYR A 21 14.21 3.57 -18.00
CA TYR A 21 13.98 2.20 -18.45
C TYR A 21 14.68 1.21 -17.53
N VAL A 22 14.03 0.07 -17.31
CA VAL A 22 14.54 -1.08 -16.56
C VAL A 22 14.19 -2.36 -17.31
N LEU A 23 15.00 -3.40 -17.18
CA LEU A 23 14.71 -4.70 -17.78
C LEU A 23 13.58 -5.39 -17.00
N ALA A 24 12.64 -5.98 -17.74
CA ALA A 24 11.61 -6.88 -17.23
C ALA A 24 11.21 -7.82 -18.36
N ALA A 25 11.16 -9.13 -18.09
CA ALA A 25 10.84 -10.12 -19.13
C ALA A 25 11.66 -9.93 -20.43
N GLU A 26 12.98 -9.74 -20.27
CA GLU A 26 13.94 -9.58 -21.37
C GLU A 26 13.71 -8.33 -22.26
N THR A 27 12.84 -7.41 -21.84
CA THR A 27 12.51 -6.18 -22.57
C THR A 27 12.68 -4.96 -21.67
N LEU A 28 13.03 -3.80 -22.24
CA LEU A 28 13.13 -2.55 -21.51
C LEU A 28 11.76 -1.88 -21.35
N TYR A 29 11.34 -1.65 -20.11
CA TYR A 29 10.11 -0.96 -19.77
C TYR A 29 10.38 0.38 -19.07
N PRO A 30 9.68 1.47 -19.45
CA PRO A 30 9.79 2.74 -18.76
C PRO A 30 8.97 2.69 -17.47
N ASP A 31 9.63 2.71 -16.31
CA ASP A 31 8.92 2.57 -15.02
C ASP A 31 9.46 3.51 -13.93
N ILE A 32 10.76 3.75 -13.88
CA ILE A 32 11.41 4.47 -12.79
C ILE A 32 11.23 5.98 -12.96
N LEU A 33 10.70 6.69 -11.96
CA LEU A 33 10.68 8.16 -11.98
C LEU A 33 12.00 8.69 -11.41
N ASP A 34 12.89 9.13 -12.31
CA ASP A 34 14.25 9.55 -11.97
C ASP A 34 14.36 11.09 -11.90
N PRO A 35 14.68 11.66 -10.72
CA PRO A 35 14.71 13.12 -10.52
C PRO A 35 15.97 13.79 -11.07
N VAL A 36 16.66 13.19 -12.04
CA VAL A 36 17.84 13.80 -12.65
C VAL A 36 17.43 15.01 -13.48
N GLU A 37 18.18 16.11 -13.38
CA GLU A 37 17.84 17.36 -14.09
C GLU A 37 18.19 17.31 -15.59
N ARG A 38 19.17 16.49 -15.97
CA ARG A 38 19.67 16.37 -17.35
C ARG A 38 20.21 14.98 -17.63
N LEU A 39 20.13 14.56 -18.89
CA LEU A 39 20.75 13.34 -19.39
C LEU A 39 21.20 13.49 -20.84
N ASN A 40 22.10 12.62 -21.26
CA ASN A 40 22.47 12.48 -22.66
C ASN A 40 21.52 11.47 -23.33
N LEU A 41 20.94 11.85 -24.46
CA LEU A 41 20.08 10.98 -25.26
C LEU A 41 20.88 10.43 -26.45
N ALA A 42 20.99 9.12 -26.57
CA ALA A 42 21.64 8.49 -27.71
C ALA A 42 20.78 8.62 -28.98
N ALA A 43 21.42 8.62 -30.14
CA ALA A 43 20.71 8.62 -31.42
C ALA A 43 19.73 7.44 -31.50
N ASN A 44 18.55 7.67 -32.09
CA ASN A 44 17.49 6.67 -32.27
C ASN A 44 16.97 6.06 -30.95
N THR A 45 16.93 6.87 -29.88
CA THR A 45 16.32 6.46 -28.60
C THR A 45 15.25 7.46 -28.15
N THR A 46 14.31 6.97 -27.34
CA THR A 46 13.24 7.77 -26.74
C THR A 46 13.43 7.84 -25.23
N ARG A 47 13.06 8.97 -24.63
CA ARG A 47 13.04 9.15 -23.18
C ARG A 47 11.73 9.84 -22.75
N PRO A 48 10.80 9.13 -22.11
CA PRO A 48 9.61 9.75 -21.56
C PRO A 48 9.93 10.66 -20.38
N VAL A 49 9.07 11.64 -20.13
CA VAL A 49 9.10 12.52 -18.96
C VAL A 49 7.75 12.42 -18.26
N TRP A 50 7.77 12.15 -16.96
CA TRP A 50 6.60 12.15 -16.11
C TRP A 50 6.44 13.52 -15.48
N VAL A 51 5.25 14.13 -15.60
CA VAL A 51 4.94 15.43 -14.99
C VAL A 51 3.88 15.23 -13.93
N THR A 52 4.22 15.54 -12.68
CA THR A 52 3.30 15.51 -11.54
C THR A 52 2.85 16.93 -11.22
N MET A 53 1.55 17.11 -11.02
CA MET A 53 0.95 18.40 -10.65
C MET A 53 0.28 18.26 -9.28
N GLU A 54 0.96 18.71 -8.23
CA GLU A 54 0.45 18.69 -6.86
C GLU A 54 -0.37 19.96 -6.61
N VAL A 55 -1.69 19.82 -6.55
CA VAL A 55 -2.61 20.94 -6.30
C VAL A 55 -2.67 21.22 -4.79
N PRO A 56 -2.27 22.41 -4.31
CA PRO A 56 -2.38 22.76 -2.89
C PRO A 56 -3.83 22.65 -2.40
N ARG A 57 -4.02 22.19 -1.16
CA ARG A 57 -5.38 21.96 -0.61
C ARG A 57 -6.19 23.24 -0.45
N ASP A 58 -5.52 24.38 -0.34
CA ASP A 58 -6.08 25.73 -0.23
C ASP A 58 -6.13 26.48 -1.57
N ALA A 59 -5.77 25.82 -2.68
CA ALA A 59 -5.84 26.39 -4.02
C ALA A 59 -7.25 26.90 -4.34
N LYS A 60 -7.32 28.11 -4.91
CA LYS A 60 -8.60 28.68 -5.32
C LYS A 60 -9.15 27.92 -6.53
N PRO A 61 -10.46 27.64 -6.57
CA PRO A 61 -11.10 27.07 -7.75
C PRO A 61 -10.90 27.98 -8.96
N GLY A 62 -10.66 27.39 -10.14
CA GLY A 62 -10.43 28.19 -11.34
C GLY A 62 -9.65 27.46 -12.42
N HIS A 63 -9.41 28.17 -13.53
CA HIS A 63 -8.65 27.67 -14.66
C HIS A 63 -7.23 28.23 -14.62
N TYR A 64 -6.26 27.34 -14.47
CA TYR A 64 -4.84 27.64 -14.40
C TYR A 64 -4.14 27.26 -15.70
N SER A 65 -3.10 28.03 -16.04
CA SER A 65 -2.20 27.74 -17.14
C SER A 65 -0.74 27.73 -16.67
N GLY A 66 0.06 26.84 -17.25
CA GLY A 66 1.48 26.70 -16.96
C GLY A 66 2.26 26.22 -18.18
N LYS A 67 3.58 26.35 -18.13
CA LYS A 67 4.47 25.88 -19.20
C LYS A 67 5.56 24.97 -18.64
N VAL A 68 5.87 23.90 -19.35
CA VAL A 68 7.08 23.08 -19.13
C VAL A 68 7.95 23.22 -20.37
N ALA A 69 9.22 23.57 -20.18
CA ALA A 69 10.16 23.73 -21.26
C ALA A 69 11.17 22.58 -21.26
N VAL A 70 11.32 21.92 -22.40
CA VAL A 70 12.40 20.94 -22.63
C VAL A 70 13.51 21.66 -23.40
N LYS A 71 14.73 21.60 -22.87
CA LYS A 71 15.91 22.21 -23.47
C LYS A 71 16.94 21.13 -23.80
N ALA A 72 17.61 21.28 -24.93
CA ALA A 72 18.74 20.43 -25.31
C ALA A 72 19.89 21.27 -25.89
N ALA A 73 21.05 20.65 -26.09
CA ALA A 73 22.20 21.29 -26.72
C ALA A 73 21.85 21.82 -28.12
N GLY A 74 22.64 22.81 -28.60
CA GLY A 74 22.38 23.44 -29.90
C GLY A 74 21.19 24.41 -29.91
N ASN A 75 20.87 25.01 -28.76
CA ASN A 75 19.76 25.96 -28.58
C ASN A 75 18.37 25.39 -28.88
N VAL A 76 18.21 24.06 -28.79
CA VAL A 76 16.89 23.43 -28.95
C VAL A 76 16.03 23.72 -27.72
N ARG A 77 14.83 24.23 -27.95
CA ARG A 77 13.82 24.49 -26.93
C ARG A 77 12.44 24.08 -27.44
N LEU A 78 11.73 23.29 -26.65
CA LEU A 78 10.32 22.94 -26.85
C LEU A 78 9.52 23.42 -25.64
N ASP A 79 8.45 24.16 -25.86
CA ASP A 79 7.56 24.63 -24.79
C ASP A 79 6.20 23.93 -24.86
N PHE A 80 5.80 23.29 -23.76
CA PHE A 80 4.51 22.62 -23.60
C PHE A 80 3.62 23.44 -22.68
N THR A 81 2.38 23.74 -23.10
CA THR A 81 1.41 24.47 -22.27
C THR A 81 0.42 23.50 -21.63
N PHE A 82 0.31 23.56 -20.31
CA PHE A 82 -0.62 22.77 -19.50
C PHE A 82 -1.78 23.64 -19.02
N LYS A 83 -3.00 23.11 -19.11
CA LYS A 83 -4.22 23.73 -18.58
C LYS A 83 -4.79 22.83 -17.51
N LEU A 84 -5.13 23.41 -16.35
CA LEU A 84 -5.70 22.70 -15.22
C LEU A 84 -6.96 23.43 -14.74
N GLU A 85 -8.05 22.71 -14.56
CA GLU A 85 -9.26 23.20 -13.89
C GLU A 85 -9.25 22.68 -12.44
N VAL A 86 -9.22 23.60 -11.47
CA VAL A 86 -9.37 23.28 -10.05
C VAL A 86 -10.83 23.47 -9.69
N LEU A 87 -11.50 22.39 -9.28
CA LEU A 87 -12.90 22.43 -8.84
C LEU A 87 -12.99 22.89 -7.36
N PRO A 88 -14.11 23.50 -6.94
CA PRO A 88 -14.41 23.82 -5.54
C PRO A 88 -14.77 22.59 -4.69
N LEU A 89 -13.96 21.54 -4.78
CA LEU A 89 -14.01 20.35 -3.93
C LEU A 89 -12.59 20.03 -3.49
N THR A 90 -12.40 19.82 -2.19
CA THR A 90 -11.09 19.51 -1.62
C THR A 90 -11.00 18.00 -1.37
N LEU A 91 -9.98 17.35 -1.93
CA LEU A 91 -9.61 16.00 -1.52
C LEU A 91 -8.97 16.07 -0.11
N PRO A 92 -9.35 15.18 0.83
CA PRO A 92 -8.72 15.10 2.14
C PRO A 92 -7.21 14.82 2.04
N ALA A 93 -6.46 15.04 3.12
CA ALA A 93 -5.06 14.61 3.15
C ALA A 93 -4.99 13.06 3.13
N PRO A 94 -3.87 12.48 2.65
CA PRO A 94 -3.69 11.02 2.62
C PRO A 94 -3.96 10.31 3.95
N LYS A 95 -3.61 10.93 5.08
CA LYS A 95 -3.91 10.41 6.42
C LYS A 95 -5.42 10.26 6.71
N ASP A 96 -6.26 11.06 6.07
CA ASP A 96 -7.71 11.09 6.31
C ASP A 96 -8.49 10.23 5.30
N TRP A 97 -7.80 9.70 4.26
CA TRP A 97 -8.37 8.83 3.25
C TRP A 97 -8.95 7.56 3.86
N LYS A 98 -10.10 7.12 3.34
CA LYS A 98 -10.82 5.93 3.80
C LYS A 98 -10.31 4.63 3.20
N PHE A 99 -9.59 4.72 2.08
CA PHE A 99 -8.94 3.59 1.45
C PHE A 99 -7.93 2.93 2.40
N HIS A 100 -8.12 1.63 2.61
CA HIS A 100 -7.23 0.77 3.40
C HIS A 100 -6.13 0.20 2.50
N LEU A 101 -5.03 0.94 2.37
CA LEU A 101 -3.85 0.49 1.62
C LEU A 101 -2.90 -0.28 2.54
N ASP A 102 -2.52 -1.49 2.11
CA ASP A 102 -1.50 -2.30 2.77
C ASP A 102 -0.42 -2.78 1.77
N LEU A 103 0.67 -2.02 1.61
CA LEU A 103 1.86 -2.43 0.87
C LEU A 103 2.98 -2.83 1.83
N TRP A 104 3.39 -4.09 1.87
CA TRP A 104 4.31 -4.54 2.92
C TRP A 104 5.74 -4.01 2.75
N GLN A 105 6.29 -3.43 3.82
CA GLN A 105 7.58 -2.74 3.78
C GLN A 105 8.72 -3.66 4.24
N ASN A 106 9.86 -3.60 3.55
CA ASN A 106 11.08 -4.33 3.89
C ASN A 106 12.20 -3.34 4.28
N PRO A 107 12.40 -3.04 5.57
CA PRO A 107 13.46 -2.15 6.02
C PRO A 107 14.86 -2.71 5.73
N PHE A 108 15.04 -4.04 5.76
CA PHE A 108 16.34 -4.68 5.54
C PHE A 108 16.88 -4.46 4.11
N ALA A 109 16.00 -4.37 3.11
CA ALA A 109 16.37 -4.01 1.75
C ALA A 109 17.00 -2.60 1.67
N VAL A 110 16.55 -1.66 2.52
CA VAL A 110 17.13 -0.31 2.60
C VAL A 110 18.53 -0.37 3.22
N ALA A 111 18.68 -1.06 4.35
CA ALA A 111 19.98 -1.27 4.99
C ALA A 111 21.01 -1.87 4.03
N ARG A 112 20.64 -2.97 3.34
CA ARG A 112 21.52 -3.66 2.40
C ARG A 112 21.89 -2.80 1.20
N TRP A 113 20.92 -2.15 0.57
CA TRP A 113 21.19 -1.31 -0.61
C TRP A 113 22.16 -0.17 -0.30
N HIS A 114 21.96 0.50 0.83
CA HIS A 114 22.77 1.64 1.24
C HIS A 114 24.01 1.26 2.05
N ARG A 115 24.21 -0.02 2.34
CA ARG A 115 25.36 -0.57 3.08
C ARG A 115 25.51 0.04 4.48
N VAL A 116 24.40 0.07 5.22
CA VAL A 116 24.35 0.59 6.58
C VAL A 116 23.82 -0.48 7.52
N GLU A 117 24.21 -0.39 8.79
CA GLU A 117 23.73 -1.33 9.80
C GLU A 117 22.21 -1.17 9.99
N PRO A 118 21.44 -2.27 9.99
CA PRO A 118 20.03 -2.24 10.34
C PRO A 118 19.80 -1.53 11.67
N TRP A 119 18.73 -0.75 11.74
CA TRP A 119 18.30 0.00 12.94
C TRP A 119 19.26 1.09 13.46
N SER A 120 20.34 1.40 12.72
CA SER A 120 21.15 2.59 12.99
C SER A 120 20.40 3.90 12.67
N ASP A 121 20.83 5.01 13.26
CA ASP A 121 20.25 6.33 12.96
C ASP A 121 20.32 6.66 11.46
N GLU A 122 21.43 6.27 10.81
CA GLU A 122 21.62 6.43 9.38
C GLU A 122 20.62 5.59 8.58
N HIS A 123 20.36 4.35 9.01
CA HIS A 123 19.33 3.52 8.39
C HIS A 123 17.94 4.16 8.47
N PHE A 124 17.54 4.68 9.64
CA PHE A 124 16.28 5.41 9.79
C PHE A 124 16.21 6.67 8.93
N ARG A 125 17.32 7.42 8.83
CA ARG A 125 17.42 8.61 7.97
C ARG A 125 17.21 8.27 6.50
N LEU A 126 17.77 7.15 6.05
CA LEU A 126 17.62 6.66 4.67
C LEU A 126 16.23 6.08 4.40
N MET A 127 15.61 5.41 5.37
CA MET A 127 14.24 4.88 5.26
C MET A 127 13.18 5.99 5.19
N GLU A 128 13.34 7.08 5.95
CA GLU A 128 12.35 8.14 6.10
C GLU A 128 11.67 8.59 4.80
N PRO A 129 12.39 8.99 3.73
CA PRO A 129 11.73 9.46 2.52
C PRO A 129 10.92 8.38 1.79
N TYR A 130 11.28 7.11 1.91
CA TYR A 130 10.48 6.02 1.34
C TYR A 130 9.18 5.82 2.12
N TRP A 131 9.23 5.84 3.46
CA TRP A 131 8.01 5.68 4.26
C TRP A 131 7.10 6.91 4.17
N ARG A 132 7.65 8.12 4.02
CA ARG A 132 6.86 9.33 3.73
C ARG A 132 6.14 9.23 2.39
N MET A 133 6.84 8.79 1.33
CA MET A 133 6.22 8.52 0.03
C MET A 133 5.06 7.52 0.16
N LEU A 134 5.23 6.47 0.98
CA LEU A 134 4.20 5.49 1.24
C LEU A 134 3.01 6.07 2.05
N ALA A 135 3.27 6.90 3.06
CA ALA A 135 2.25 7.61 3.82
C ALA A 135 1.43 8.56 2.93
N GLU A 136 2.09 9.26 1.99
CA GLU A 136 1.44 10.13 1.00
C GLU A 136 0.57 9.37 -0.01
N ALA A 137 0.77 8.06 -0.16
CA ALA A 137 -0.12 7.18 -0.92
C ALA A 137 -1.31 6.64 -0.08
N GLY A 138 -1.39 6.97 1.21
CA GLY A 138 -2.50 6.61 2.08
C GLY A 138 -2.35 5.24 2.77
N GLN A 139 -1.13 4.71 2.90
CA GLN A 139 -0.85 3.47 3.63
C GLN A 139 -1.46 3.48 5.04
N LYS A 140 -2.01 2.33 5.47
CA LYS A 140 -2.65 2.13 6.77
C LYS A 140 -1.93 1.12 7.67
N CYS A 141 -1.10 0.26 7.09
CA CYS A 141 -0.49 -0.85 7.81
C CYS A 141 1.04 -0.73 7.88
N LEU A 142 1.62 -0.80 9.08
CA LEU A 142 3.05 -0.98 9.28
C LEU A 142 3.38 -2.48 9.31
N THR A 143 4.30 -2.94 8.46
CA THR A 143 4.76 -4.33 8.44
C THR A 143 5.86 -4.53 9.48
N VAL A 144 5.64 -5.44 10.42
CA VAL A 144 6.59 -5.83 11.47
C VAL A 144 6.87 -7.33 11.36
N SER A 145 8.15 -7.71 11.31
CA SER A 145 8.60 -9.10 11.45
C SER A 145 8.89 -9.40 12.92
N LEU A 146 7.99 -10.12 13.58
CA LEU A 146 8.20 -10.49 14.98
C LEU A 146 9.32 -11.55 15.16
N PHE A 147 9.64 -12.29 14.09
CA PHE A 147 10.56 -13.42 14.13
C PHE A 147 11.48 -13.43 12.92
N HIS A 148 12.56 -14.19 13.04
CA HIS A 148 13.48 -14.47 11.96
C HIS A 148 12.75 -15.19 10.80
N HIS A 149 12.78 -14.57 9.63
CA HIS A 149 12.32 -15.12 8.35
C HIS A 149 10.88 -15.69 8.39
N PRO A 150 9.84 -14.87 8.66
CA PRO A 150 8.46 -15.35 8.74
C PRO A 150 7.95 -15.90 7.39
N TRP A 151 8.56 -15.47 6.28
CA TRP A 151 8.32 -15.97 4.92
C TRP A 151 9.43 -16.89 4.39
N GLY A 152 10.37 -17.32 5.23
CA GLY A 152 11.57 -18.04 4.77
C GLY A 152 12.43 -17.19 3.82
N ALA A 153 13.14 -17.83 2.89
CA ALA A 153 13.99 -17.17 1.88
C ALA A 153 13.17 -16.70 0.66
N GLN A 154 12.03 -16.07 0.91
CA GLN A 154 11.08 -15.66 -0.13
C GLN A 154 11.55 -14.40 -0.90
N VAL A 155 12.42 -13.58 -0.33
CA VAL A 155 12.92 -12.35 -0.96
C VAL A 155 14.44 -12.27 -0.87
N TYR A 156 15.05 -11.38 -1.64
CA TYR A 156 16.51 -11.21 -1.65
C TYR A 156 17.04 -10.85 -0.26
N ASP A 157 16.40 -9.88 0.40
CA ASP A 157 16.71 -9.46 1.76
C ASP A 157 15.67 -10.06 2.71
N GLY A 158 16.06 -11.12 3.43
CA GLY A 158 15.22 -11.77 4.44
C GLY A 158 14.81 -10.81 5.56
N PHE A 159 13.67 -11.09 6.18
CA PHE A 159 13.16 -10.29 7.30
C PHE A 159 13.70 -10.82 8.62
N GLU A 160 14.56 -10.06 9.30
CA GLU A 160 15.05 -10.40 10.64
C GLU A 160 14.02 -10.07 11.72
N GLU A 161 14.18 -10.64 12.92
CA GLU A 161 13.31 -10.36 14.06
C GLU A 161 13.43 -8.92 14.57
N MET A 162 12.29 -8.29 14.86
CA MET A 162 12.19 -7.02 15.57
C MET A 162 11.95 -7.20 17.08
N VAL A 163 11.80 -8.46 17.52
CA VAL A 163 11.73 -8.82 18.93
C VAL A 163 12.67 -9.99 19.17
N THR A 164 13.69 -9.78 19.99
CA THR A 164 14.64 -10.84 20.33
C THR A 164 14.12 -11.69 21.48
N TRP A 165 14.13 -13.01 21.31
CA TRP A 165 13.69 -13.96 22.32
C TRP A 165 14.91 -14.60 22.97
N THR A 166 14.99 -14.52 24.28
CA THR A 166 16.05 -15.17 25.05
C THR A 166 15.44 -16.18 26.02
N ARG A 167 15.87 -17.44 25.90
CA ARG A 167 15.55 -18.47 26.89
C ARG A 167 16.60 -18.44 27.99
N LYS A 168 16.20 -18.01 29.20
CA LYS A 168 17.09 -17.87 30.36
C LYS A 168 17.54 -19.24 30.88
N SER A 169 18.63 -19.25 31.65
CA SER A 169 19.21 -20.47 32.20
C SER A 169 18.27 -21.21 33.17
N ASP A 170 17.32 -20.50 33.79
CA ASP A 170 16.27 -21.06 34.66
C ASP A 170 15.06 -21.63 33.90
N GLY A 171 15.04 -21.51 32.56
CA GLY A 171 13.97 -21.99 31.69
C GLY A 171 12.88 -20.98 31.37
N THR A 172 12.91 -19.77 31.94
CA THR A 172 11.99 -18.67 31.62
C THR A 172 12.37 -17.94 30.33
N TRP A 173 11.46 -17.09 29.83
CA TRP A 173 11.67 -16.30 28.61
C TRP A 173 11.83 -14.81 28.92
N GLU A 174 12.66 -14.15 28.11
CA GLU A 174 12.80 -12.70 28.05
C GLU A 174 12.66 -12.23 26.60
N TYR A 175 12.05 -11.07 26.44
CA TYR A 175 11.71 -10.48 25.15
C TYR A 175 12.23 -9.04 25.11
N ASP A 176 13.09 -8.74 24.14
CA ASP A 176 13.56 -7.38 23.88
C ASP A 176 12.76 -6.75 22.73
N PHE A 177 11.94 -5.76 23.07
CA PHE A 177 11.10 -5.01 22.12
C PHE A 177 11.78 -3.74 21.59
N SER A 178 13.06 -3.50 21.87
CA SER A 178 13.75 -2.23 21.56
C SER A 178 13.73 -1.86 20.08
N ILE A 179 13.89 -2.84 19.18
CA ILE A 179 13.82 -2.62 17.73
C ILE A 179 12.38 -2.31 17.31
N LEU A 180 11.40 -3.11 17.76
CA LEU A 180 9.98 -2.88 17.52
C LEU A 180 9.58 -1.45 17.93
N ASP A 181 9.97 -1.03 19.13
CA ASP A 181 9.68 0.29 19.67
C ASP A 181 10.23 1.42 18.80
N LYS A 182 11.50 1.33 18.41
CA LYS A 182 12.14 2.33 17.54
C LYS A 182 11.46 2.39 16.18
N TYR A 183 11.10 1.24 15.62
CA TYR A 183 10.50 1.17 14.29
C TYR A 183 9.06 1.69 14.27
N VAL A 184 8.24 1.34 15.28
CA VAL A 184 6.88 1.89 15.40
C VAL A 184 6.92 3.39 15.64
N ALA A 185 7.79 3.90 16.53
CA ALA A 185 7.92 5.33 16.76
C ALA A 185 8.37 6.09 15.50
N PHE A 186 9.27 5.50 14.71
CA PHE A 186 9.65 6.02 13.40
C PHE A 186 8.45 6.07 12.44
N ALA A 187 7.67 5.00 12.35
CA ALA A 187 6.49 4.91 11.48
C ALA A 187 5.44 5.98 11.83
N GLU A 188 5.17 6.19 13.11
CA GLU A 188 4.24 7.24 13.58
C GLU A 188 4.73 8.63 13.18
N ARG A 189 6.04 8.92 13.33
CA ARG A 189 6.65 10.21 12.92
C ARG A 189 6.50 10.52 11.43
N VAL A 190 6.47 9.48 10.58
CA VAL A 190 6.32 9.64 9.13
C VAL A 190 4.88 9.52 8.64
N GLY A 191 3.92 9.31 9.55
CA GLY A 191 2.48 9.30 9.27
C GLY A 191 1.90 7.91 8.97
N LEU A 192 2.53 6.84 9.44
CA LEU A 192 2.03 5.46 9.37
C LEU A 192 1.64 4.98 10.77
N ASP A 193 0.48 5.44 11.24
CA ASP A 193 0.02 5.26 12.62
C ASP A 193 -1.33 4.55 12.76
N ASP A 194 -1.90 3.94 11.72
CA ASP A 194 -3.21 3.30 11.84
C ASP A 194 -3.14 1.86 12.40
N GLN A 195 -2.46 0.94 11.71
CA GLN A 195 -2.41 -0.49 12.07
C GLN A 195 -0.98 -1.02 12.07
N ILE A 196 -0.61 -1.86 13.03
CA ILE A 196 0.71 -2.53 13.12
C ILE A 196 0.52 -4.02 12.84
N ASN A 197 0.86 -4.46 11.63
CA ASN A 197 0.75 -5.85 11.20
C ASN A 197 2.02 -6.63 11.58
N CYS A 198 1.88 -7.46 12.61
CA CYS A 198 2.93 -8.31 13.16
C CYS A 198 2.89 -9.70 12.50
N TYR A 199 3.86 -9.98 11.63
CA TYR A 199 4.03 -11.25 10.92
C TYR A 199 5.09 -12.12 11.62
N SER A 200 4.83 -13.40 11.87
CA SER A 200 3.52 -14.05 11.93
C SER A 200 3.53 -15.13 13.01
N MET A 201 2.34 -15.42 13.56
CA MET A 201 2.14 -16.58 14.44
C MET A 201 2.37 -17.92 13.74
N ILE A 202 2.25 -17.95 12.42
CA ILE A 202 2.28 -19.18 11.65
C ILE A 202 3.24 -18.99 10.45
N PRO A 203 4.56 -18.85 10.69
CA PRO A 203 5.53 -18.59 9.63
C PRO A 203 5.67 -19.81 8.71
N TRP A 204 6.09 -19.59 7.46
CA TRP A 204 6.19 -20.64 6.43
C TRP A 204 7.06 -21.83 6.88
N THR A 205 8.08 -21.59 7.70
CA THR A 205 8.99 -22.61 8.23
C THR A 205 8.43 -23.38 9.44
N ASN A 206 7.42 -22.86 10.14
CA ASN A 206 6.99 -23.29 11.48
C ASN A 206 8.15 -23.41 12.49
N SER A 207 9.21 -22.62 12.30
CA SER A 207 10.40 -22.59 13.16
C SER A 207 10.56 -21.21 13.77
N PHE A 208 10.93 -21.16 15.04
CA PHE A 208 11.12 -19.93 15.80
C PHE A 208 12.54 -19.89 16.35
N ARG A 209 13.30 -18.86 15.95
CA ARG A 209 14.66 -18.64 16.43
C ARG A 209 14.66 -17.92 17.78
N TYR A 210 15.57 -18.31 18.66
CA TYR A 210 15.81 -17.67 19.96
C TYR A 210 17.27 -17.82 20.42
N ILE A 211 17.70 -17.01 21.38
CA ILE A 211 18.99 -17.12 22.05
C ILE A 211 18.87 -18.04 23.26
N ASP A 212 19.71 -19.07 23.35
CA ASP A 212 19.80 -19.91 24.56
C ASP A 212 20.86 -19.36 25.51
N ALA A 213 20.43 -18.76 26.63
CA ALA A 213 21.35 -18.11 27.56
C ALA A 213 22.37 -19.09 28.21
N LYS A 214 22.12 -20.41 28.15
CA LYS A 214 23.06 -21.42 28.63
C LYS A 214 24.27 -21.59 27.72
N SER A 215 24.08 -21.55 26.40
CA SER A 215 25.18 -21.68 25.43
C SER A 215 25.66 -20.34 24.89
N GLY A 216 24.81 -19.30 24.91
CA GLY A 216 25.06 -18.02 24.25
C GLY A 216 24.81 -18.06 22.74
N ASP A 217 24.29 -19.18 22.20
CA ASP A 217 24.08 -19.38 20.78
C ASP A 217 22.60 -19.23 20.38
N TRP A 218 22.40 -18.98 19.09
CA TRP A 218 21.10 -19.09 18.45
C TRP A 218 20.64 -20.54 18.35
N LYS A 219 19.37 -20.77 18.64
CA LYS A 219 18.68 -22.05 18.45
C LYS A 219 17.35 -21.83 17.74
N ASP A 220 16.91 -22.87 17.05
CA ASP A 220 15.62 -22.94 16.39
C ASP A 220 14.74 -23.97 17.08
N VAL A 221 13.45 -23.66 17.22
CA VAL A 221 12.44 -24.61 17.70
C VAL A 221 11.28 -24.71 16.72
N GLY A 222 11.04 -25.91 16.23
CA GLY A 222 9.87 -26.23 15.42
C GLY A 222 8.62 -26.30 16.29
N ALA A 223 7.61 -25.49 15.98
CA ALA A 223 6.33 -25.52 16.66
C ALA A 223 5.18 -25.26 15.70
N ILE A 224 4.18 -26.15 15.73
CA ILE A 224 3.02 -26.09 14.84
C ILE A 224 1.78 -25.76 15.67
N ALA A 225 1.03 -24.74 15.24
CA ALA A 225 -0.22 -24.36 15.88
C ALA A 225 -1.18 -25.56 16.01
N GLY A 226 -1.68 -25.78 17.22
CA GLY A 226 -2.49 -26.95 17.59
C GLY A 226 -1.75 -27.99 18.43
N ASN A 227 -0.41 -27.96 18.46
CA ASN A 227 0.38 -28.81 19.35
C ASN A 227 0.66 -28.12 20.70
N PRO A 228 0.75 -28.84 21.83
CA PRO A 228 1.07 -28.24 23.14
C PRO A 228 2.36 -27.42 23.16
N ALA A 229 3.41 -27.91 22.48
CA ALA A 229 4.70 -27.22 22.38
C ALA A 229 4.60 -25.82 21.73
N TYR A 230 3.60 -25.59 20.87
CA TYR A 230 3.37 -24.28 20.30
C TYR A 230 2.84 -23.29 21.33
N GLU A 231 1.90 -23.72 22.18
CA GLU A 231 1.37 -22.88 23.25
C GLU A 231 2.43 -22.58 24.32
N GLU A 232 3.32 -23.52 24.62
CA GLU A 232 4.43 -23.31 25.58
C GLU A 232 5.38 -22.17 25.16
N ILE A 233 5.56 -21.98 23.85
CA ILE A 233 6.44 -20.96 23.29
C ILE A 233 5.67 -19.65 23.10
N TRP A 234 4.45 -19.71 22.55
CA TRP A 234 3.66 -18.53 22.21
C TRP A 234 2.92 -17.91 23.39
N GLY A 235 2.45 -18.70 24.35
CA GLY A 235 1.67 -18.22 25.48
C GLY A 235 2.40 -17.15 26.31
N PRO A 236 3.63 -17.40 26.79
CA PRO A 236 4.42 -16.40 27.52
C PRO A 236 4.70 -15.13 26.69
N PHE A 237 5.02 -15.29 25.41
CA PHE A 237 5.28 -14.16 24.53
C PHE A 237 4.04 -13.29 24.31
N LEU A 238 2.89 -13.90 24.00
CA LEU A 238 1.66 -13.14 23.77
C LEU A 238 1.24 -12.36 25.02
N LYS A 239 1.44 -12.92 26.22
CA LYS A 239 1.24 -12.16 27.47
C LYS A 239 2.16 -10.96 27.56
N ALA A 240 3.44 -11.12 27.23
CA ALA A 240 4.41 -10.02 27.24
C ALA A 240 4.07 -8.97 26.17
N LEU A 241 3.72 -9.38 24.96
CA LEU A 241 3.34 -8.50 23.86
C LEU A 241 2.03 -7.75 24.16
N GLU A 242 1.03 -8.40 24.76
CA GLU A 242 -0.21 -7.76 25.22
C GLU A 242 0.08 -6.68 26.26
N GLN A 243 0.92 -6.98 27.24
CA GLN A 243 1.30 -6.03 28.29
C GLN A 243 2.09 -4.86 27.69
N HIS A 244 3.09 -5.14 26.86
CA HIS A 244 3.89 -4.13 26.18
C HIS A 244 3.03 -3.24 25.28
N SER A 245 2.12 -3.84 24.50
CA SER A 245 1.15 -3.12 23.65
C SER A 245 0.28 -2.14 24.47
N LYS A 246 -0.17 -2.54 25.67
CA LYS A 246 -0.91 -1.66 26.57
C LYS A 246 -0.05 -0.51 27.09
N GLU A 247 1.18 -0.78 27.49
CA GLU A 247 2.13 0.23 27.98
C GLU A 247 2.49 1.26 26.91
N LYS A 248 2.63 0.82 25.66
CA LYS A 248 2.93 1.68 24.50
C LYS A 248 1.69 2.38 23.92
N GLY A 249 0.48 2.02 24.34
CA GLY A 249 -0.76 2.57 23.79
C GLY A 249 -1.10 2.06 22.39
N TRP A 250 -0.65 0.86 22.02
CA TRP A 250 -0.92 0.22 20.72
C TRP A 250 -2.19 -0.64 20.72
N GLY A 251 -2.93 -0.68 21.83
CA GLY A 251 -4.18 -1.43 21.95
C GLY A 251 -5.16 -1.10 20.82
N GLY A 252 -5.70 -2.13 20.17
CA GLY A 252 -6.61 -1.99 19.02
C GLY A 252 -5.95 -1.65 17.68
N ARG A 253 -4.66 -1.24 17.68
CA ARG A 253 -3.85 -0.99 16.47
C ARG A 253 -2.89 -2.14 16.16
N LEU A 254 -2.39 -2.82 17.19
CA LEU A 254 -1.51 -3.96 17.03
C LEU A 254 -2.31 -5.20 16.60
N THR A 255 -1.85 -5.84 15.53
CA THR A 255 -2.54 -6.91 14.83
C THR A 255 -1.57 -8.06 14.56
N ILE A 256 -1.95 -9.30 14.90
CA ILE A 256 -1.24 -10.47 14.36
C ILE A 256 -1.73 -10.74 12.95
N ALA A 257 -0.80 -10.76 12.00
CA ALA A 257 -1.08 -10.98 10.59
C ALA A 257 -0.75 -12.41 10.16
N ILE A 258 -1.67 -13.04 9.44
CA ILE A 258 -1.57 -14.41 8.92
C ILE A 258 -1.57 -14.39 7.39
N ASP A 259 -0.68 -15.18 6.80
CA ASP A 259 -0.47 -15.28 5.36
C ASP A 259 -0.79 -16.70 4.86
N GLU A 260 -1.96 -16.86 4.21
CA GLU A 260 -2.40 -18.05 3.46
C GLU A 260 -2.20 -19.41 4.16
N ARG A 261 -2.56 -19.52 5.44
CA ARG A 261 -2.47 -20.78 6.20
C ARG A 261 -3.78 -21.56 6.24
N GLY A 262 -3.65 -22.87 6.39
CA GLY A 262 -4.79 -23.79 6.49
C GLY A 262 -5.64 -23.51 7.74
N GLU A 263 -6.97 -23.61 7.58
CA GLU A 263 -7.98 -23.22 8.58
C GLU A 263 -7.72 -23.79 9.98
N LYS A 264 -7.31 -25.07 10.09
CA LYS A 264 -7.02 -25.70 11.39
C LYS A 264 -5.92 -24.97 12.17
N GLN A 265 -4.85 -24.54 11.49
CA GLN A 265 -3.76 -23.80 12.14
C GLN A 265 -4.19 -22.37 12.48
N VAL A 266 -4.97 -21.73 11.61
CA VAL A 266 -5.52 -20.39 11.86
C VAL A 266 -6.40 -20.40 13.10
N LEU A 267 -7.33 -21.35 13.22
CA LEU A 267 -8.23 -21.47 14.37
C LEU A 267 -7.44 -21.74 15.66
N ALA A 268 -6.46 -22.64 15.62
CA ALA A 268 -5.62 -22.94 16.78
C ALA A 268 -4.79 -21.72 17.24
N ALA A 269 -4.13 -21.02 16.31
CA ALA A 269 -3.37 -19.81 16.62
C ALA A 269 -4.28 -18.68 17.14
N THR A 270 -5.46 -18.50 16.53
CA THR A 270 -6.46 -17.52 16.98
C THR A 270 -6.97 -17.81 18.39
N GLY A 271 -7.18 -19.09 18.71
CA GLY A 271 -7.56 -19.50 20.06
C GLY A 271 -6.51 -19.13 21.11
N ILE A 272 -5.23 -19.37 20.80
CA ILE A 272 -4.10 -19.00 21.67
C ILE A 272 -3.98 -17.47 21.77
N LEU A 273 -4.12 -16.74 20.66
CA LEU A 273 -4.11 -15.27 20.66
C LEU A 273 -5.18 -14.70 21.58
N LYS A 274 -6.44 -15.13 21.43
CA LYS A 274 -7.55 -14.69 22.29
C LYS A 274 -7.35 -15.05 23.77
N LYS A 275 -6.72 -16.19 24.05
CA LYS A 275 -6.44 -16.64 25.42
C LYS A 275 -5.41 -15.76 26.12
N TYR A 276 -4.37 -15.33 25.42
CA TYR A 276 -3.21 -14.67 26.04
C TYR A 276 -3.08 -13.17 25.75
N ALA A 277 -3.64 -12.70 24.64
CA ALA A 277 -3.58 -11.31 24.20
C ALA A 277 -4.90 -10.86 23.55
N PRO A 278 -6.00 -10.81 24.32
CA PRO A 278 -7.34 -10.55 23.78
C PRO A 278 -7.53 -9.14 23.21
N SER A 279 -6.63 -8.19 23.48
CA SER A 279 -6.71 -6.84 22.91
C SER A 279 -6.07 -6.72 21.52
N ILE A 280 -5.19 -7.67 21.17
CA ILE A 280 -4.50 -7.72 19.88
C ILE A 280 -5.48 -8.19 18.80
N GLN A 281 -5.54 -7.45 17.71
CA GLN A 281 -6.43 -7.72 16.58
C GLN A 281 -5.86 -8.84 15.68
N LEU A 282 -6.66 -9.32 14.72
CA LEU A 282 -6.23 -10.32 13.75
C LEU A 282 -6.41 -9.83 12.32
N SER A 283 -5.38 -9.99 11.48
CA SER A 283 -5.47 -9.81 10.04
C SER A 283 -5.12 -11.10 9.29
N SER A 284 -5.70 -11.28 8.11
CA SER A 284 -5.51 -12.48 7.31
C SER A 284 -5.60 -12.19 5.81
N ALA A 285 -4.55 -12.55 5.08
CA ALA A 285 -4.62 -12.76 3.64
C ALA A 285 -5.03 -14.21 3.38
N SER A 286 -6.26 -14.45 2.92
CA SER A 286 -6.80 -15.80 2.72
C SER A 286 -7.96 -15.82 1.71
N ASN A 287 -8.05 -16.92 0.97
CA ASN A 287 -9.13 -17.17 0.01
C ASN A 287 -10.39 -17.73 0.66
N HIS A 288 -10.32 -18.11 1.93
CA HIS A 288 -11.47 -18.53 2.70
C HIS A 288 -12.04 -17.31 3.43
N PRO A 289 -13.27 -16.89 3.10
CA PRO A 289 -13.91 -15.84 3.88
C PRO A 289 -14.03 -16.25 5.34
N PRO A 290 -13.83 -15.31 6.28
CA PRO A 290 -13.97 -15.61 7.69
C PRO A 290 -15.41 -16.04 8.00
N SER A 291 -15.56 -17.10 8.79
CA SER A 291 -16.85 -17.63 9.22
C SER A 291 -17.49 -16.81 10.36
N ASP A 292 -16.72 -15.90 10.97
CA ASP A 292 -17.15 -14.98 12.00
C ASP A 292 -16.47 -13.60 11.88
N PHE A 293 -16.65 -12.73 12.88
CA PHE A 293 -16.10 -11.38 12.90
C PHE A 293 -14.77 -11.27 13.65
N THR A 294 -14.08 -12.39 13.88
CA THR A 294 -12.85 -12.40 14.69
C THR A 294 -11.61 -11.99 13.91
N ILE A 295 -11.69 -11.97 12.57
CA ILE A 295 -10.69 -11.36 11.69
C ILE A 295 -11.09 -9.91 11.43
N ASN A 296 -10.31 -8.97 11.96
CA ASN A 296 -10.54 -7.53 11.86
C ASN A 296 -10.22 -6.99 10.48
N ASP A 297 -9.17 -7.51 9.85
CA ASP A 297 -8.71 -7.11 8.53
C ASP A 297 -8.53 -8.35 7.65
N TRP A 298 -9.37 -8.50 6.64
CA TRP A 298 -9.36 -9.65 5.76
C TRP A 298 -9.15 -9.22 4.31
N SER A 299 -8.16 -9.85 3.67
CA SER A 299 -7.85 -9.66 2.26
C SER A 299 -8.00 -10.98 1.50
N SER A 300 -8.84 -11.01 0.48
CA SER A 300 -8.99 -12.16 -0.43
C SER A 300 -8.14 -11.99 -1.68
N THR A 301 -7.67 -13.08 -2.30
CA THR A 301 -7.10 -12.96 -3.66
C THR A 301 -8.12 -12.37 -4.62
N PHE A 302 -7.62 -11.59 -5.56
CA PHE A 302 -8.41 -11.13 -6.69
C PHE A 302 -9.05 -12.30 -7.44
N GLY A 303 -10.33 -12.15 -7.81
CA GLY A 303 -11.12 -13.20 -8.45
C GLY A 303 -11.84 -14.15 -7.48
N THR A 304 -11.53 -14.11 -6.18
CA THR A 304 -12.33 -14.84 -5.18
C THR A 304 -13.73 -14.26 -5.12
N SER A 305 -14.75 -15.14 -5.28
CA SER A 305 -16.16 -14.77 -5.09
C SER A 305 -16.41 -14.47 -3.61
N VAL A 306 -16.95 -13.29 -3.33
CA VAL A 306 -17.26 -12.85 -1.96
C VAL A 306 -18.67 -12.30 -1.94
N ASP A 307 -19.46 -12.75 -0.97
CA ASP A 307 -20.83 -12.28 -0.78
C ASP A 307 -20.83 -10.76 -0.47
N PRO A 308 -21.47 -9.93 -1.31
CA PRO A 308 -21.59 -8.49 -1.06
C PRO A 308 -22.24 -8.14 0.28
N ASN A 309 -23.17 -8.97 0.78
CA ASN A 309 -23.81 -8.75 2.07
C ASN A 309 -22.81 -8.90 3.22
N MET A 310 -21.90 -9.88 3.14
CA MET A 310 -20.83 -10.05 4.12
C MET A 310 -19.87 -8.86 4.10
N VAL A 311 -19.48 -8.38 2.91
CA VAL A 311 -18.62 -7.18 2.79
C VAL A 311 -19.31 -5.98 3.46
N GLN A 312 -20.59 -5.77 3.18
CA GLN A 312 -21.38 -4.70 3.80
C GLN A 312 -21.49 -4.86 5.32
N GLU A 313 -21.75 -6.06 5.82
CA GLU A 313 -21.86 -6.33 7.26
C GLU A 313 -20.52 -6.04 7.96
N ARG A 314 -19.41 -6.57 7.43
CA ARG A 314 -18.06 -6.31 7.94
C ARG A 314 -17.75 -4.82 7.97
N ASN A 315 -18.01 -4.10 6.87
CA ASN A 315 -17.79 -2.67 6.79
C ASN A 315 -18.63 -1.89 7.80
N SER A 316 -19.89 -2.27 8.04
CA SER A 316 -20.77 -1.60 9.01
C SER A 316 -20.32 -1.79 10.47
N ARG A 317 -19.55 -2.85 10.75
CA ARG A 317 -18.90 -3.11 12.04
C ARG A 317 -17.51 -2.45 12.15
N GLY A 318 -17.08 -1.70 11.13
CA GLY A 318 -15.76 -1.08 11.08
C GLY A 318 -14.61 -2.04 10.75
N LEU A 319 -14.91 -3.29 10.39
CA LEU A 319 -13.91 -4.27 9.98
C LEU A 319 -13.47 -4.01 8.54
N LYS A 320 -12.22 -4.35 8.22
CA LYS A 320 -11.63 -4.14 6.89
C LYS A 320 -11.83 -5.36 6.03
N THR A 321 -12.21 -5.10 4.78
CA THR A 321 -12.37 -6.13 3.75
C THR A 321 -11.70 -5.63 2.48
N THR A 322 -10.46 -6.06 2.24
CA THR A 322 -9.68 -5.70 1.05
C THR A 322 -9.63 -6.86 0.06
N PHE A 323 -8.88 -6.66 -1.01
CA PHE A 323 -8.44 -7.71 -1.91
C PHE A 323 -6.96 -7.50 -2.24
N TYR A 324 -6.30 -8.51 -2.79
CA TYR A 324 -4.91 -8.39 -3.20
C TYR A 324 -4.63 -9.09 -4.53
N VAL A 325 -3.55 -8.66 -5.18
CA VAL A 325 -2.89 -9.38 -6.27
C VAL A 325 -1.45 -9.69 -5.86
N CYS A 326 -0.87 -10.74 -6.42
CA CYS A 326 0.48 -11.19 -6.14
C CYS A 326 1.15 -11.66 -7.45
N CYS A 327 1.82 -12.80 -7.46
CA CYS A 327 2.29 -13.45 -8.68
C CYS A 327 1.14 -13.85 -9.64
N ASN A 328 -0.09 -13.89 -9.15
CA ASN A 328 -1.33 -14.00 -9.92
C ASN A 328 -2.32 -12.87 -9.56
N PRO A 329 -3.25 -12.51 -10.46
CA PRO A 329 -3.38 -12.97 -11.85
C PRO A 329 -2.35 -12.28 -12.78
N THR A 330 -2.31 -12.69 -14.06
CA THR A 330 -1.54 -11.96 -15.08
C THR A 330 -2.07 -10.54 -15.29
N ARG A 331 -3.40 -10.36 -15.22
CA ARG A 331 -4.09 -9.07 -15.33
C ARG A 331 -5.36 -9.07 -14.45
N PRO A 332 -5.67 -7.98 -13.75
CA PRO A 332 -4.83 -6.80 -13.59
C PRO A 332 -3.69 -7.10 -12.61
N ASN A 333 -2.53 -6.49 -12.82
CA ASN A 333 -1.44 -6.55 -11.84
C ASN A 333 -0.59 -5.27 -11.88
N THR A 334 0.44 -5.23 -11.05
CA THR A 334 1.42 -4.14 -11.00
C THR A 334 2.84 -4.69 -11.23
N PHE A 335 2.99 -5.62 -12.16
CA PHE A 335 4.30 -6.03 -12.66
C PHE A 335 4.92 -4.90 -13.48
N THR A 336 6.24 -4.89 -13.65
CA THR A 336 6.94 -3.81 -14.39
C THR A 336 6.41 -3.66 -15.83
N PHE A 337 5.95 -4.77 -16.42
CA PHE A 337 5.36 -4.80 -17.76
C PHE A 337 3.84 -4.65 -17.80
N SER A 338 3.16 -4.58 -16.63
CA SER A 338 1.71 -4.36 -16.58
C SER A 338 1.36 -3.00 -17.17
N PRO A 339 0.33 -2.90 -18.02
CA PRO A 339 -0.23 -1.62 -18.44
C PRO A 339 -0.48 -0.70 -17.22
N PRO A 340 0.03 0.55 -17.20
CA PRO A 340 -0.08 1.44 -16.05
C PRO A 340 -1.51 1.66 -15.52
N ALA A 341 -2.50 1.58 -16.40
CA ALA A 341 -3.90 1.72 -16.02
C ALA A 341 -4.39 0.60 -15.09
N GLU A 342 -3.78 -0.59 -15.10
CA GLU A 342 -4.13 -1.69 -14.19
C GLU A 342 -3.87 -1.32 -12.72
N SER A 343 -2.82 -0.53 -12.44
CA SER A 343 -2.54 -0.06 -11.08
C SER A 343 -3.61 0.94 -10.59
N ALA A 344 -4.04 1.87 -11.45
CA ALA A 344 -5.14 2.80 -11.12
C ALA A 344 -6.48 2.08 -10.96
N TRP A 345 -6.70 1.04 -11.75
CA TRP A 345 -7.93 0.25 -11.73
C TRP A 345 -8.19 -0.42 -10.38
N MET A 346 -7.14 -0.73 -9.59
CA MET A 346 -7.29 -1.35 -8.26
C MET A 346 -8.16 -0.49 -7.31
N GLY A 347 -7.99 0.82 -7.34
CA GLY A 347 -8.80 1.73 -6.52
C GLY A 347 -10.27 1.75 -6.93
N LEU A 348 -10.53 1.74 -8.25
CA LEU A 348 -11.88 1.69 -8.79
C LEU A 348 -12.58 0.36 -8.50
N TYR A 349 -11.85 -0.75 -8.57
CA TYR A 349 -12.38 -2.06 -8.21
C TYR A 349 -12.74 -2.14 -6.73
N ALA A 350 -11.92 -1.56 -5.85
CA ALA A 350 -12.28 -1.45 -4.45
C ALA A 350 -13.61 -0.70 -4.26
N ALA A 351 -13.78 0.42 -4.97
CA ALA A 351 -15.02 1.21 -4.90
C ALA A 351 -16.24 0.45 -5.47
N ALA A 352 -16.08 -0.22 -6.61
CA ALA A 352 -17.14 -0.96 -7.27
C ALA A 352 -17.63 -2.16 -6.44
N GLN A 353 -16.71 -2.86 -5.77
CA GLN A 353 -16.98 -4.05 -4.98
C GLN A 353 -17.23 -3.75 -3.48
N ASN A 354 -17.38 -2.48 -3.13
CA ASN A 354 -17.55 -2.01 -1.75
C ASN A 354 -16.44 -2.51 -0.79
N ARG A 355 -15.22 -2.72 -1.29
CA ARG A 355 -14.06 -3.11 -0.50
C ARG A 355 -13.51 -1.89 0.23
N SER A 356 -12.88 -2.13 1.37
CA SER A 356 -12.23 -1.07 2.15
C SER A 356 -10.94 -0.57 1.47
N GLY A 357 -10.32 -1.37 0.61
CA GLY A 357 -9.07 -1.00 -0.05
C GLY A 357 -8.35 -2.17 -0.73
N PHE A 358 -7.02 -2.11 -0.77
CA PHE A 358 -6.15 -3.00 -1.53
C PHE A 358 -4.88 -3.34 -0.75
N LEU A 359 -4.48 -4.60 -0.82
CA LEU A 359 -3.23 -5.10 -0.25
C LEU A 359 -2.29 -5.56 -1.38
N ARG A 360 -0.99 -5.36 -1.16
CA ARG A 360 0.06 -6.00 -1.97
C ARG A 360 1.27 -6.36 -1.11
N TRP A 361 1.77 -7.56 -1.33
CA TRP A 361 2.76 -8.19 -0.44
C TRP A 361 4.16 -7.54 -0.45
N ALA A 362 4.46 -6.62 -1.37
CA ALA A 362 5.79 -6.03 -1.43
C ALA A 362 5.82 -4.60 -1.97
N TYR A 363 6.20 -3.67 -1.10
CA TYR A 363 6.50 -2.28 -1.42
C TYR A 363 7.92 -2.13 -2.00
N ASN A 364 8.93 -2.66 -1.30
CA ASN A 364 10.34 -2.39 -1.58
C ASN A 364 11.30 -3.57 -1.33
N SER A 365 10.84 -4.82 -1.46
CA SER A 365 11.72 -6.01 -1.38
C SER A 365 12.57 -6.13 -2.65
N TRP A 366 13.56 -5.25 -2.79
CA TRP A 366 14.42 -5.16 -3.96
C TRP A 366 15.24 -6.42 -4.17
N ASN A 367 15.52 -6.73 -5.43
CA ASN A 367 16.54 -7.72 -5.80
C ASN A 367 17.97 -7.13 -5.64
N GLU A 368 18.97 -7.84 -6.16
CA GLU A 368 20.37 -7.40 -6.14
C GLU A 368 20.56 -6.02 -6.79
N ASN A 369 19.99 -5.82 -7.99
CA ASN A 369 20.11 -4.58 -8.75
C ASN A 369 18.78 -4.17 -9.44
N PRO A 370 17.90 -3.45 -8.73
CA PRO A 370 16.56 -3.09 -9.24
C PRO A 370 16.63 -2.06 -10.37
N PHE A 371 17.79 -1.43 -10.60
CA PHE A 371 17.99 -0.47 -11.69
C PHE A 371 18.38 -1.11 -13.02
N TYR A 372 18.77 -2.38 -12.99
CA TYR A 372 19.13 -3.14 -14.18
C TYR A 372 17.98 -4.03 -14.61
N ASP A 373 17.51 -4.91 -13.73
CA ASP A 373 16.43 -5.86 -13.99
C ASP A 373 15.51 -5.91 -12.77
N THR A 374 14.20 -6.06 -13.01
CA THR A 374 13.18 -6.20 -11.97
C THR A 374 12.76 -7.65 -11.72
N LYS A 375 13.33 -8.60 -12.45
CA LYS A 375 13.21 -10.03 -12.16
C LYS A 375 13.90 -10.37 -10.83
N TYR A 376 13.26 -11.23 -10.05
CA TYR A 376 13.90 -11.87 -8.91
C TYR A 376 14.17 -13.35 -9.22
N TRP A 377 15.38 -13.81 -8.94
CA TRP A 377 15.83 -15.21 -9.03
C TRP A 377 16.29 -15.61 -7.61
N PRO A 378 15.97 -16.81 -7.07
CA PRO A 378 15.63 -18.08 -7.74
C PRO A 378 14.15 -18.34 -8.03
N GLN A 379 13.26 -17.39 -7.77
CA GLN A 379 11.81 -17.59 -7.92
C GLN A 379 11.31 -17.28 -9.32
N VAL A 380 10.12 -17.80 -9.64
CA VAL A 380 9.51 -17.76 -10.99
C VAL A 380 8.40 -16.70 -11.11
N TRP A 381 8.30 -15.72 -10.21
CA TRP A 381 7.29 -14.67 -10.35
C TRP A 381 7.66 -13.65 -11.43
N ALA A 382 6.63 -12.97 -11.92
CA ALA A 382 6.78 -11.92 -12.91
C ALA A 382 7.66 -10.77 -12.40
N ALA A 383 8.43 -10.18 -13.32
CA ALA A 383 9.33 -9.08 -13.04
C ALA A 383 8.58 -7.86 -12.46
N GLY A 384 9.10 -7.31 -11.36
CA GLY A 384 8.46 -6.24 -10.59
C GLY A 384 7.46 -6.73 -9.54
N ASP A 385 7.30 -8.04 -9.32
CA ASP A 385 6.39 -8.53 -8.29
C ASP A 385 6.85 -8.14 -6.87
N CYS A 386 8.16 -8.17 -6.60
CA CYS A 386 8.70 -7.95 -5.25
C CYS A 386 8.86 -6.47 -4.85
N PHE A 387 8.58 -5.51 -5.73
CA PHE A 387 8.68 -4.09 -5.37
C PHE A 387 7.95 -3.16 -6.36
N MET A 388 7.48 -2.03 -5.86
CA MET A 388 6.83 -0.97 -6.62
C MET A 388 7.61 0.34 -6.65
N ILE A 389 8.65 0.48 -5.84
CA ILE A 389 9.50 1.67 -5.77
C ILE A 389 10.98 1.30 -5.89
N TYR A 390 11.83 2.27 -6.20
CA TYR A 390 13.25 2.07 -6.47
C TYR A 390 14.14 2.82 -5.48
N PRO A 391 15.41 2.41 -5.30
CA PRO A 391 16.33 3.10 -4.41
C PRO A 391 16.57 4.58 -4.75
N GLY A 392 17.04 5.37 -3.78
CA GLY A 392 17.17 6.82 -3.88
C GLY A 392 15.82 7.54 -3.91
N PRO A 393 14.99 7.28 -2.91
CA PRO A 393 13.50 7.29 -2.93
C PRO A 393 12.86 7.66 -4.27
N ARG A 394 12.89 6.73 -5.23
CA ARG A 394 12.28 6.90 -6.55
C ARG A 394 10.94 6.18 -6.63
N SER A 395 9.90 6.92 -6.99
CA SER A 395 8.61 6.33 -7.33
C SER A 395 8.68 5.56 -8.65
N SER A 396 7.60 4.85 -8.97
CA SER A 396 7.40 4.22 -10.27
C SER A 396 6.10 4.68 -10.90
N ILE A 397 5.96 4.49 -12.22
CA ILE A 397 4.69 4.69 -12.90
C ILE A 397 3.58 3.88 -12.21
N ARG A 398 3.85 2.62 -11.84
CA ARG A 398 2.86 1.74 -11.19
C ARG A 398 2.40 2.30 -9.84
N PHE A 399 3.33 2.82 -9.04
CA PHE A 399 3.01 3.41 -7.74
C PHE A 399 2.19 4.70 -7.88
N GLU A 400 2.58 5.60 -8.79
CA GLU A 400 1.82 6.84 -9.04
C GLU A 400 0.42 6.55 -9.57
N ARG A 401 0.29 5.60 -10.50
CA ARG A 401 -1.02 5.19 -11.04
C ARG A 401 -1.90 4.55 -9.97
N LEU A 402 -1.33 3.72 -9.07
CA LEU A 402 -2.06 3.19 -7.92
C LEU A 402 -2.57 4.34 -7.01
N ARG A 403 -1.70 5.31 -6.71
CA ARG A 403 -2.06 6.51 -5.92
C ARG A 403 -3.22 7.28 -6.55
N GLU A 404 -3.22 7.49 -7.86
CA GLU A 404 -4.35 8.13 -8.57
C GLU A 404 -5.65 7.32 -8.44
N GLY A 405 -5.58 6.00 -8.57
CA GLY A 405 -6.73 5.11 -8.36
C GLY A 405 -7.32 5.21 -6.94
N ILE A 406 -6.45 5.33 -5.93
CA ILE A 406 -6.84 5.56 -4.53
C ILE A 406 -7.53 6.92 -4.40
N GLN A 407 -6.99 7.98 -5.01
CA GLN A 407 -7.65 9.29 -5.01
C GLN A 407 -9.03 9.24 -5.68
N ASP A 408 -9.20 8.45 -6.75
CA ASP A 408 -10.48 8.25 -7.41
C ASP A 408 -11.49 7.49 -6.52
N TYR A 409 -11.04 6.51 -5.73
CA TYR A 409 -11.86 5.88 -4.67
C TYR A 409 -12.37 6.92 -3.66
N GLU A 410 -11.48 7.79 -3.16
CA GLU A 410 -11.85 8.84 -2.20
C GLU A 410 -12.85 9.84 -2.80
N LYS A 411 -12.66 10.23 -4.08
CA LYS A 411 -13.63 11.08 -4.79
C LYS A 411 -14.99 10.40 -4.86
N ILE A 412 -15.06 9.12 -5.24
CA ILE A 412 -16.33 8.37 -5.30
C ILE A 412 -16.99 8.36 -3.92
N TYR A 413 -16.23 8.09 -2.86
CA TYR A 413 -16.74 8.08 -1.49
C TYR A 413 -17.36 9.43 -1.08
N ILE A 414 -16.66 10.53 -1.34
CA ILE A 414 -17.13 11.90 -1.04
C ILE A 414 -18.36 12.25 -1.89
N LEU A 415 -18.31 11.98 -3.20
CA LEU A 415 -19.39 12.31 -4.12
C LEU A 415 -20.67 11.55 -3.79
N ARG A 416 -20.59 10.27 -3.39
CA ARG A 416 -21.77 9.51 -2.91
C ARG A 416 -22.44 10.19 -1.72
N LYS A 417 -21.66 10.66 -0.74
CA LYS A 417 -22.21 11.40 0.43
C LYS A 417 -22.83 12.74 0.06
N LEU A 418 -22.21 13.50 -0.84
CA LEU A 418 -22.72 14.79 -1.29
C LEU A 418 -23.99 14.62 -2.13
N ALA A 419 -23.97 13.67 -3.07
CA ALA A 419 -25.09 13.40 -3.96
C ALA A 419 -26.32 12.88 -3.22
N ALA A 420 -26.14 12.08 -2.16
CA ALA A 420 -27.24 11.58 -1.32
C ALA A 420 -28.11 12.71 -0.73
N LYS A 421 -27.51 13.89 -0.47
CA LYS A 421 -28.21 15.09 0.03
C LYS A 421 -28.94 15.88 -1.07
N GLN A 422 -28.74 15.53 -2.34
CA GLN A 422 -29.18 16.29 -3.52
C GLN A 422 -29.95 15.42 -4.53
N LEU A 423 -30.44 14.23 -4.12
CA LEU A 423 -31.14 13.29 -5.00
C LEU A 423 -32.51 13.79 -5.51
N ASN A 424 -33.00 14.91 -4.97
CA ASN A 424 -34.16 15.63 -5.49
C ASN A 424 -33.88 16.32 -6.84
N ASP A 425 -32.62 16.63 -7.18
CA ASP A 425 -32.25 17.11 -8.52
C ASP A 425 -32.16 15.92 -9.50
N PRO A 426 -33.01 15.88 -10.55
CA PRO A 426 -32.98 14.82 -11.55
C PRO A 426 -31.63 14.66 -12.26
N ARG A 427 -30.85 15.74 -12.38
CA ARG A 427 -29.51 15.73 -12.98
C ARG A 427 -28.52 14.99 -12.09
N VAL A 428 -28.54 15.27 -10.79
CA VAL A 428 -27.71 14.54 -9.80
C VAL A 428 -28.09 13.07 -9.79
N LYS A 429 -29.40 12.77 -9.74
CA LYS A 429 -29.89 11.38 -9.78
C LYS A 429 -29.45 10.65 -11.06
N LYS A 430 -29.44 11.33 -12.21
CA LYS A 430 -28.95 10.77 -13.48
C LYS A 430 -27.44 10.51 -13.42
N ALA A 431 -26.64 11.48 -12.97
CA ALA A 431 -25.19 11.35 -12.88
C ALA A 431 -24.74 10.25 -11.90
N VAL A 432 -25.47 10.06 -10.79
CA VAL A 432 -25.25 8.92 -9.88
C VAL A 432 -25.46 7.60 -10.61
N LYS A 433 -26.55 7.46 -11.39
CA LYS A 433 -26.78 6.24 -12.19
C LYS A 433 -25.71 6.01 -13.25
N GLU A 434 -25.20 7.07 -13.87
CA GLU A 434 -24.12 6.99 -14.86
C GLU A 434 -22.80 6.54 -14.20
N LEU A 435 -22.49 7.04 -13.00
CA LEU A 435 -21.36 6.56 -12.19
C LEU A 435 -21.53 5.10 -11.78
N ASP A 436 -22.72 4.72 -11.29
CA ASP A 436 -23.02 3.33 -10.90
C ASP A 436 -22.90 2.38 -12.10
N ALA A 437 -23.36 2.78 -13.28
CA ALA A 437 -23.22 1.99 -14.50
C ALA A 437 -21.75 1.84 -14.93
N ALA A 438 -20.94 2.90 -14.82
CA ALA A 438 -19.51 2.84 -15.11
C ALA A 438 -18.75 1.97 -14.11
N LEU A 439 -19.16 1.94 -12.83
CA LEU A 439 -18.58 1.06 -11.81
C LEU A 439 -19.04 -0.40 -11.96
N ALA A 440 -20.26 -0.63 -12.43
CA ALA A 440 -20.81 -1.98 -12.59
C ALA A 440 -20.01 -2.85 -13.58
N VAL A 441 -19.28 -2.24 -14.51
CA VAL A 441 -18.40 -2.95 -15.44
C VAL A 441 -16.98 -3.15 -14.91
N ILE A 442 -16.69 -2.70 -13.67
CA ILE A 442 -15.40 -2.88 -13.01
C ILE A 442 -15.45 -4.18 -12.20
N ASP A 443 -15.22 -5.28 -12.90
CA ASP A 443 -15.21 -6.63 -12.32
C ASP A 443 -14.04 -7.48 -12.82
N HIS A 444 -13.83 -8.64 -12.19
CA HIS A 444 -12.75 -9.56 -12.55
C HIS A 444 -12.81 -10.03 -14.02
N GLN A 445 -13.99 -10.33 -14.56
CA GLN A 445 -14.13 -10.87 -15.92
C GLN A 445 -13.85 -9.82 -16.99
N SER A 446 -14.25 -8.57 -16.72
CA SER A 446 -14.13 -7.46 -17.65
C SER A 446 -12.68 -7.12 -18.01
N VAL A 447 -11.80 -7.06 -16.99
CA VAL A 447 -10.40 -6.70 -17.12
C VAL A 447 -9.52 -7.87 -17.61
N THR A 448 -9.99 -9.10 -17.42
CA THR A 448 -9.31 -10.31 -17.90
C THR A 448 -9.65 -10.64 -19.36
N ASN A 449 -10.90 -10.40 -19.80
CA ASN A 449 -11.39 -10.94 -21.08
C ASN A 449 -11.77 -9.89 -22.14
N ASN A 450 -12.21 -8.69 -21.78
CA ASN A 450 -13.03 -7.87 -22.69
C ASN A 450 -12.57 -6.43 -22.91
N THR A 451 -12.12 -5.73 -21.86
CA THR A 451 -11.86 -4.28 -21.93
C THR A 451 -10.51 -3.93 -21.32
N ALA A 452 -9.72 -3.11 -22.02
CA ALA A 452 -8.48 -2.59 -21.45
C ALA A 452 -8.80 -1.75 -20.21
N ALA A 453 -8.08 -1.98 -19.10
CA ALA A 453 -8.24 -1.22 -17.86
C ALA A 453 -8.22 0.29 -18.07
N SER A 454 -7.50 0.78 -19.09
CA SER A 454 -7.44 2.20 -19.47
C SER A 454 -8.78 2.79 -19.91
N VAL A 455 -9.61 2.02 -20.62
CA VAL A 455 -10.95 2.46 -21.05
C VAL A 455 -11.87 2.58 -19.84
N GLN A 456 -11.88 1.56 -19.00
CA GLN A 456 -12.65 1.52 -17.76
C GLN A 456 -12.28 2.67 -16.80
N VAL A 457 -10.99 2.87 -16.55
CA VAL A 457 -10.51 3.98 -15.72
C VAL A 457 -10.95 5.33 -16.29
N LYS A 458 -10.85 5.51 -17.61
CA LYS A 458 -11.28 6.74 -18.27
C LYS A 458 -12.78 6.99 -18.09
N ASP A 459 -13.60 5.98 -18.33
CA ASP A 459 -15.06 6.12 -18.29
C ASP A 459 -15.56 6.44 -16.87
N VAL A 460 -15.01 5.76 -15.86
CA VAL A 460 -15.30 6.08 -14.45
C VAL A 460 -14.86 7.51 -14.10
N ASN A 461 -13.67 7.94 -14.54
CA ASN A 461 -13.17 9.28 -14.26
C ASN A 461 -14.00 10.38 -14.93
N VAL A 462 -14.57 10.12 -16.11
CA VAL A 462 -15.55 11.01 -16.75
C VAL A 462 -16.81 11.14 -15.88
N SER A 463 -17.35 10.03 -15.39
CA SER A 463 -18.53 10.03 -14.52
C SER A 463 -18.27 10.72 -13.16
N ILE A 464 -17.08 10.53 -12.57
CA ILE A 464 -16.63 11.26 -11.36
C ILE A 464 -16.65 12.77 -11.62
N LEU A 465 -16.08 13.22 -12.74
CA LEU A 465 -16.02 14.64 -13.08
C LEU A 465 -17.41 15.24 -13.33
N GLN A 466 -18.28 14.51 -14.04
CA GLN A 466 -19.66 14.94 -14.28
C GLN A 466 -20.44 15.10 -12.98
N LEU A 467 -20.39 14.12 -12.08
CA LEU A 467 -21.05 14.20 -10.78
C LEU A 467 -20.46 15.32 -9.92
N SER A 468 -19.13 15.48 -9.92
CA SER A 468 -18.43 16.56 -9.21
C SER A 468 -19.02 17.92 -9.58
N ARG A 469 -19.15 18.22 -10.88
CA ARG A 469 -19.68 19.50 -11.37
C ARG A 469 -21.13 19.77 -10.97
N LEU A 470 -21.93 18.73 -10.72
CA LEU A 470 -23.33 18.87 -10.34
C LEU A 470 -23.52 19.05 -8.83
N VAL A 471 -22.68 18.44 -8.00
CA VAL A 471 -22.78 18.58 -6.54
C VAL A 471 -22.15 19.87 -6.01
N ILE A 472 -21.48 20.62 -6.89
CA ILE A 472 -20.89 21.93 -6.65
C ILE A 472 -21.98 23.01 -6.83
N CYS A 473 -22.39 23.64 -5.71
CA CYS A 473 -23.15 24.89 -5.51
C CYS A 473 -24.69 24.90 -5.28
N PRO A 474 -25.22 25.86 -4.47
CA PRO A 474 -24.52 26.88 -3.65
C PRO A 474 -24.84 26.89 -2.13
N SER A 475 -23.85 27.34 -1.35
CA SER A 475 -23.88 27.84 0.05
C SER A 475 -24.34 26.88 1.16
N SER A 476 -23.37 26.38 1.96
CA SER A 476 -23.41 26.23 3.45
C SER A 476 -22.74 24.97 4.05
N LEU A 477 -22.22 24.02 3.27
CA LEU A 477 -21.99 22.66 3.82
C LEU A 477 -20.60 22.05 3.57
N VAL A 478 -19.53 22.84 3.72
CA VAL A 478 -18.14 22.33 3.66
C VAL A 478 -17.41 22.40 5.01
N GLN A 479 -18.06 22.83 6.11
CA GLN A 479 -17.41 22.92 7.42
C GLN A 479 -17.57 21.69 8.35
N SER A 480 -18.09 20.54 7.87
CA SER A 480 -18.25 19.37 8.77
C SER A 480 -18.17 17.99 8.10
N LEU A 481 -17.31 17.80 7.09
CA LEU A 481 -16.89 16.48 6.60
C LEU A 481 -15.41 16.28 6.89
#